data_AF-A0A7L9UHG3-F1
#
_entry.id   AF-A0A7L9UHG3-F1
#
_cell.length_a   1.000
_cell.length_b   1.000
_cell.length_c   1.000
_cell.angle_alpha   90.00
_cell.angle_beta   90.00
_cell.angle_gamma   90.00
#
_symmetry.space_group_name_H-M   'P 1'
#
loop_
_entity.id
_entity.type
_entity.pdbx_description
1 polymer ?
#
loop_
_entity_poly.entity_id
_entity_poly.type
_entity_poly.pdbx_seq_one_letter_code
_entity_poly.pdbx_strand_id
1 'polypeptide(L)'
;MALPIEMVHGTGLTTVEENNEWRFGEQTGGVVSVTIVPELFNVDDETLRNKYLTGVSPTATTIYIRSGIPLAKITSGTNKGAYGPYDPKATDGRQTAIAGLLESAVAVNVTYSGWQVDDTYVGLRYRGDIIKSKLPVVPAGEAKWGGCFYDVEDDAVTALSGSAGAAGSAGVGVKSITLTKNSSGAITGGTWVGTDNKSNTITIA
;
A
#
# COMPACT_ATOMS: atom_id res chain seq x y z
N MET A 1 23.89 18.45 -56.42
CA MET A 1 22.73 17.63 -56.02
C MET A 1 22.86 17.37 -54.54
N ALA A 2 21.95 17.89 -53.71
CA ALA A 2 21.92 17.58 -52.29
C ALA A 2 21.31 16.18 -52.11
N LEU A 3 21.98 15.32 -51.34
CA LEU A 3 21.44 14.04 -50.93
C LEU A 3 20.22 14.30 -50.02
N PRO A 4 19.12 13.54 -50.15
CA PRO A 4 18.01 13.66 -49.23
C PRO A 4 18.51 13.28 -47.82
N ILE A 5 18.36 14.21 -46.87
CA ILE A 5 18.52 13.90 -45.45
C ILE A 5 17.35 13.01 -45.10
N GLU A 6 17.62 11.72 -44.90
CA GLU A 6 16.67 10.78 -44.33
C GLU A 6 16.47 11.18 -42.87
N MET A 7 15.41 11.96 -42.60
CA MET A 7 14.91 12.13 -41.23
C MET A 7 14.32 10.78 -40.80
N VAL A 8 15.18 9.90 -40.31
CA VAL A 8 14.77 8.68 -39.61
C VAL A 8 13.98 9.14 -38.39
N HIS A 9 12.65 9.14 -38.50
CA HIS A 9 11.76 9.16 -37.35
C HIS A 9 11.85 7.79 -36.70
N GLY A 10 12.94 7.56 -35.97
CA GLY A 10 13.05 6.43 -35.06
C GLY A 10 11.99 6.64 -33.99
N THR A 11 10.81 6.06 -34.16
CA THR A 11 9.93 5.75 -33.04
C THR A 11 10.68 4.73 -32.21
N GLY A 12 11.58 5.18 -31.34
CA GLY A 12 12.27 4.32 -30.40
C GLY A 12 11.20 3.51 -29.70
N LEU A 13 11.20 2.18 -29.89
CA LEU A 13 10.29 1.30 -29.17
C LEU A 13 10.55 1.54 -27.69
N THR A 14 9.64 2.27 -27.03
CA THR A 14 9.65 2.41 -25.59
C THR A 14 8.94 1.19 -25.04
N THR A 15 9.65 0.38 -24.26
CA THR A 15 9.04 -0.71 -23.51
C THR A 15 8.19 -0.12 -22.40
N VAL A 16 6.87 -0.31 -22.51
CA VAL A 16 5.92 -0.04 -21.44
C VAL A 16 5.77 -1.33 -20.65
N GLU A 17 6.25 -1.33 -19.42
CA GLU A 17 6.09 -2.47 -18.52
C GLU A 17 4.99 -2.15 -17.51
N GLU A 18 3.81 -2.71 -17.73
CA GLU A 18 2.77 -2.74 -16.72
C GLU A 18 3.01 -3.94 -15.80
N ASN A 19 3.25 -3.66 -14.52
CA ASN A 19 3.41 -4.69 -13.49
C ASN A 19 2.28 -4.56 -12.47
N ASN A 20 1.32 -5.48 -12.54
CA ASN A 20 0.17 -5.57 -11.64
C ASN A 20 0.32 -6.68 -10.57
N GLU A 21 1.53 -7.23 -10.37
CA GLU A 21 1.80 -8.27 -9.37
C GLU A 21 1.49 -7.82 -7.93
N TRP A 22 1.40 -6.51 -7.68
CA TRP A 22 0.96 -5.98 -6.39
C TRP A 22 -0.50 -6.32 -6.06
N ARG A 23 -1.33 -6.67 -7.05
CA ARG A 23 -2.72 -7.06 -6.81
C ARG A 23 -2.79 -8.52 -6.41
N PHE A 24 -3.41 -8.80 -5.27
CA PHE A 24 -3.73 -10.16 -4.86
C PHE A 24 -5.16 -10.52 -5.26
N GLY A 25 -5.31 -11.55 -6.10
CA GLY A 25 -6.62 -12.07 -6.51
C GLY A 25 -7.51 -11.10 -7.28
N GLU A 26 -8.77 -11.48 -7.47
CA GLU A 26 -9.79 -10.61 -8.04
C GLU A 26 -10.38 -9.70 -6.95
N GLN A 27 -10.42 -8.40 -7.21
CA GLN A 27 -10.84 -7.39 -6.23
C GLN A 27 -12.14 -6.71 -6.68
N THR A 28 -13.25 -6.95 -5.96
CA THR A 28 -14.55 -6.33 -6.28
C THR A 28 -14.75 -4.99 -5.57
N GLY A 29 -14.93 -3.92 -6.35
CA GLY A 29 -15.14 -2.57 -5.84
C GLY A 29 -13.90 -2.03 -5.10
N GLY A 30 -14.12 -1.05 -4.21
CA GLY A 30 -13.03 -0.46 -3.43
C GLY A 30 -12.18 0.55 -4.18
N VAL A 31 -12.70 1.10 -5.27
CA VAL A 31 -12.06 2.13 -6.10
C VAL A 31 -12.94 3.38 -6.10
N VAL A 32 -12.32 4.55 -5.98
CA VAL A 32 -12.96 5.85 -6.15
C VAL A 32 -12.24 6.66 -7.21
N SER A 33 -12.96 7.52 -7.93
CA SER A 33 -12.36 8.43 -8.91
C SER A 33 -11.70 9.62 -8.21
N VAL A 34 -10.46 9.91 -8.57
CA VAL A 34 -9.69 11.05 -8.03
C VAL A 34 -8.95 11.79 -9.13
N THR A 35 -8.54 13.02 -8.84
CA THR A 35 -7.64 13.79 -9.71
C THR A 35 -6.21 13.66 -9.17
N ILE A 36 -5.24 13.41 -10.05
CA ILE A 36 -3.82 13.39 -9.71
C ILE A 36 -3.09 14.64 -10.22
N VAL A 37 -1.94 14.95 -9.62
CA VAL A 37 -1.01 15.99 -10.10
C VAL A 37 0.19 15.29 -10.75
N PRO A 38 0.24 15.19 -12.09
CA PRO A 38 1.25 14.40 -12.81
C PRO A 38 2.69 14.87 -12.55
N GLU A 39 2.88 16.16 -12.35
CA GLU A 39 4.19 16.77 -12.13
C GLU A 39 4.87 16.22 -10.87
N LEU A 40 4.10 15.78 -9.87
CA LEU A 40 4.65 15.24 -8.63
C LEU A 40 5.30 13.85 -8.81
N PHE A 41 5.07 13.17 -9.93
CA PHE A 41 5.70 11.91 -10.28
C PHE A 41 7.02 12.10 -11.05
N ASN A 42 7.25 13.31 -11.59
CA ASN A 42 8.47 13.69 -12.30
C ASN A 42 9.54 14.23 -11.35
N VAL A 43 10.12 13.35 -10.54
CA VAL A 43 11.15 13.71 -9.56
C VAL A 43 12.56 13.71 -10.17
N ASP A 44 13.46 14.50 -9.59
CA ASP A 44 14.87 14.57 -10.03
C ASP A 44 15.65 13.28 -9.72
N ASP A 45 15.26 12.55 -8.66
CA ASP A 45 15.81 11.24 -8.34
C ASP A 45 15.38 10.23 -9.41
N GLU A 46 16.30 9.90 -10.32
CA GLU A 46 16.03 8.97 -11.41
C GLU A 46 15.61 7.57 -10.94
N THR A 47 16.13 7.08 -9.80
CA THR A 47 15.76 5.78 -9.26
C THR A 47 14.30 5.79 -8.81
N LEU A 48 13.89 6.84 -8.11
CA LEU A 48 12.51 7.00 -7.67
C LEU A 48 11.58 7.29 -8.85
N ARG A 49 12.01 8.12 -9.80
CA ARG A 49 11.27 8.40 -11.04
C ARG A 49 11.00 7.12 -11.83
N ASN A 50 11.99 6.23 -11.96
CA ASN A 50 11.82 4.96 -12.68
C ASN A 50 10.91 3.96 -11.95
N LYS A 51 10.71 4.13 -10.63
CA LYS A 51 9.68 3.41 -9.86
C LYS A 51 8.29 3.96 -10.08
N TYR A 52 8.15 5.26 -10.35
CA TYR A 52 6.86 5.86 -10.67
C TYR A 52 6.47 5.67 -12.14
N LEU A 53 7.44 5.67 -13.04
CA LEU A 53 7.19 5.83 -14.47
C LEU A 53 7.71 4.64 -15.29
N THR A 54 7.09 4.45 -16.45
CA THR A 54 7.57 3.54 -17.51
C THR A 54 7.38 4.19 -18.88
N GLY A 55 8.05 3.65 -19.90
CA GLY A 55 8.08 4.24 -21.24
C GLY A 55 8.84 5.57 -21.34
N VAL A 56 9.65 5.92 -20.34
CA VAL A 56 10.43 7.17 -20.32
C VAL A 56 11.58 7.07 -21.32
N SER A 57 11.65 8.02 -22.25
CA SER A 57 12.79 8.21 -23.15
C SER A 57 12.94 9.69 -23.51
N PRO A 58 14.11 10.13 -23.99
CA PRO A 58 14.33 11.53 -24.40
C PRO A 58 13.39 12.02 -25.51
N THR A 59 12.78 11.10 -26.26
CA THR A 59 11.86 11.40 -27.37
C THR A 59 10.42 10.98 -27.08
N ALA A 60 10.11 10.53 -25.86
CA ALA A 60 8.78 10.09 -25.50
C ALA A 60 7.80 11.28 -25.47
N THR A 61 6.80 11.23 -26.34
CA THR A 61 5.65 12.15 -26.29
C THR A 61 4.56 11.65 -25.34
N THR A 62 4.59 10.37 -25.00
CA THR A 62 3.69 9.73 -24.04
C THR A 62 4.51 8.83 -23.13
N ILE A 63 4.31 8.99 -21.83
CA ILE A 63 4.88 8.15 -20.76
C ILE A 63 3.74 7.62 -19.90
N TYR A 64 4.03 6.68 -19.02
CA TYR A 64 3.01 6.07 -18.17
C TYR A 64 3.40 6.13 -16.70
N ILE A 65 2.48 6.59 -15.86
CA ILE A 65 2.55 6.43 -14.41
C ILE A 65 2.11 5.00 -14.10
N ARG A 66 2.92 4.24 -13.38
CA ARG A 66 2.66 2.83 -13.05
C ARG A 66 1.48 2.69 -12.09
N SER A 67 0.71 1.60 -12.23
CA SER A 67 -0.30 1.21 -11.23
C SER A 67 0.36 0.84 -9.90
N GLY A 68 -0.42 0.78 -8.82
CA GLY A 68 0.06 0.37 -7.50
C GLY A 68 0.88 1.42 -6.76
N ILE A 69 1.12 2.59 -7.33
CA ILE A 69 1.82 3.67 -6.62
C ILE A 69 0.99 4.09 -5.40
N PRO A 70 1.56 4.09 -4.19
CA PRO A 70 0.90 4.64 -3.02
C PRO A 70 0.69 6.14 -3.20
N LEU A 71 -0.55 6.61 -3.02
CA LEU A 71 -0.93 8.00 -3.21
C LEU A 71 -1.24 8.69 -1.88
N ALA A 72 -0.95 9.99 -1.79
CA ALA A 72 -1.35 10.87 -0.70
C ALA A 72 -2.22 12.00 -1.23
N LYS A 73 -3.29 12.32 -0.50
CA LYS A 73 -4.15 13.48 -0.78
C LYS A 73 -3.44 14.78 -0.41
N ILE A 74 -3.54 15.78 -1.28
CA ILE A 74 -3.07 17.15 -1.03
C ILE A 74 -4.15 17.89 -0.23
N THR A 75 -3.77 18.45 0.91
CA THR A 75 -4.72 19.04 1.88
C THR A 75 -4.73 20.57 1.92
N SER A 76 -3.74 21.21 1.29
CA SER A 76 -3.59 22.67 1.23
C SER A 76 -2.99 23.12 -0.12
N GLY A 77 -2.95 24.44 -0.37
CA GLY A 77 -2.40 25.02 -1.59
C GLY A 77 -3.31 24.89 -2.82
N THR A 78 -2.75 25.19 -4.00
CA THR A 78 -3.45 25.23 -5.28
C THR A 78 -4.05 23.88 -5.69
N ASN A 79 -3.39 22.78 -5.34
CA ASN A 79 -3.79 21.42 -5.71
C ASN A 79 -4.63 20.72 -4.63
N LYS A 80 -5.19 21.47 -3.68
CA LYS A 80 -6.00 20.90 -2.58
C LYS A 80 -7.12 20.02 -3.14
N GLY A 81 -7.17 18.78 -2.65
CA GLY A 81 -8.15 17.78 -3.07
C GLY A 81 -7.65 16.80 -4.13
N ALA A 82 -6.58 17.15 -4.86
CA ALA A 82 -5.89 16.25 -5.76
C ALA A 82 -4.92 15.32 -5.02
N TYR A 83 -4.30 14.41 -5.75
CA TYR A 83 -3.45 13.35 -5.23
C TYR A 83 -2.07 13.34 -5.91
N GLY A 84 -1.04 12.98 -5.17
CA GLY A 84 0.31 12.73 -5.70
C GLY A 84 0.90 11.47 -5.07
N PRO A 85 2.13 11.06 -5.44
CA PRO A 85 2.79 9.95 -4.78
C PRO A 85 2.93 10.23 -3.29
N TYR A 86 2.74 9.20 -2.48
CA TYR A 86 3.00 9.26 -1.04
C TYR A 86 4.48 9.52 -0.81
N ASP A 87 4.76 10.61 -0.10
CA ASP A 87 6.09 10.98 0.35
C ASP A 87 5.96 11.57 1.76
N PRO A 88 6.46 10.87 2.81
CA PRO A 88 6.38 11.37 4.18
C PRO A 88 7.22 12.62 4.44
N LYS A 89 8.12 12.99 3.50
CA LYS A 89 8.96 14.18 3.57
C LYS A 89 8.41 15.34 2.73
N ALA A 90 7.28 15.16 2.06
CA ALA A 90 6.68 16.21 1.24
C ALA A 90 6.29 17.43 2.08
N THR A 91 6.59 18.62 1.56
CA THR A 91 6.29 19.91 2.20
C THR A 91 5.14 20.66 1.53
N ASP A 92 4.55 20.07 0.50
CA ASP A 92 3.50 20.65 -0.36
C ASP A 92 2.06 20.39 0.14
N GLY A 93 1.91 20.00 1.40
CA GLY A 93 0.60 19.77 2.02
C GLY A 93 -0.02 18.42 1.72
N ARG A 94 0.70 17.48 1.09
CA ARG A 94 0.30 16.06 1.05
C ARG A 94 0.19 15.49 2.46
N GLN A 95 -0.86 14.71 2.70
CA GLN A 95 -1.06 14.03 3.97
C GLN A 95 0.06 13.00 4.24
N THR A 96 0.35 12.75 5.51
CA THR A 96 1.40 11.80 5.95
C THR A 96 0.95 10.34 6.00
N ALA A 97 -0.27 10.05 5.53
CA ALA A 97 -0.79 8.69 5.40
C ALA A 97 -1.06 8.37 3.92
N ILE A 98 -0.90 7.11 3.55
CA ILE A 98 -1.29 6.60 2.23
C ILE A 98 -2.82 6.67 2.15
N ALA A 99 -3.36 7.37 1.16
CA ALA A 99 -4.80 7.44 0.92
C ALA A 99 -5.33 6.19 0.22
N GLY A 100 -4.48 5.54 -0.55
CA GLY A 100 -4.81 4.42 -1.41
C GLY A 100 -3.70 4.16 -2.43
N LEU A 101 -3.97 3.27 -3.36
CA LEU A 101 -3.08 2.90 -4.45
C LEU A 101 -3.66 3.35 -5.79
N LEU A 102 -2.82 3.80 -6.72
CA LEU A 102 -3.25 4.07 -8.08
C LEU A 102 -3.74 2.77 -8.73
N GLU A 103 -5.01 2.74 -9.15
CA GLU A 103 -5.65 1.51 -9.60
C GLU A 103 -4.99 0.98 -10.88
N SER A 104 -4.89 1.80 -11.91
CA SER A 104 -4.38 1.40 -13.23
C SER A 104 -3.24 2.32 -13.66
N ALA A 105 -2.43 1.86 -14.61
CA ALA A 105 -1.45 2.72 -15.23
C ALA A 105 -2.14 3.92 -15.92
N VAL A 106 -1.52 5.09 -15.87
CA VAL A 106 -2.08 6.33 -16.41
C VAL A 106 -1.15 6.87 -17.49
N ALA A 107 -1.69 7.06 -18.70
CA ALA A 107 -0.98 7.70 -19.79
C ALA A 107 -0.82 9.20 -19.50
N VAL A 108 0.38 9.72 -19.70
CA VAL A 108 0.72 11.12 -19.55
C VAL A 108 1.35 11.60 -20.85
N ASN A 109 0.72 12.60 -21.47
CA ASN A 109 1.25 13.28 -22.64
C ASN A 109 2.23 14.37 -22.21
N VAL A 110 3.45 14.25 -22.70
CA VAL A 110 4.53 15.21 -22.46
C VAL A 110 4.45 16.28 -23.52
N THR A 111 4.02 17.47 -23.12
CA THR A 111 3.86 18.63 -24.02
C THR A 111 4.84 19.74 -23.65
N TYR A 112 4.99 20.74 -24.53
CA TYR A 112 5.76 21.94 -24.20
C TYR A 112 5.18 22.70 -23.00
N SER A 113 3.88 22.56 -22.73
CA SER A 113 3.17 23.21 -21.62
C SER A 113 3.22 22.42 -20.31
N GLY A 114 3.91 21.27 -20.28
CA GLY A 114 3.97 20.38 -19.12
C GLY A 114 3.32 19.04 -19.37
N TRP A 115 3.02 18.33 -18.27
CA TRP A 115 2.50 16.97 -18.29
C TRP A 115 0.98 17.01 -18.26
N GLN A 116 0.34 16.30 -19.19
CA GLN A 116 -1.11 16.28 -19.34
C GLN A 116 -1.61 14.85 -19.20
N VAL A 117 -2.68 14.63 -18.45
CA VAL A 117 -3.38 13.34 -18.42
C VAL A 117 -4.62 13.47 -19.31
N ASP A 118 -4.83 12.48 -20.19
CA ASP A 118 -6.01 12.47 -21.07
C ASP A 118 -7.31 12.32 -20.27
N ASP A 119 -7.28 11.49 -19.22
CA ASP A 119 -8.38 11.33 -18.28
C ASP A 119 -8.24 12.27 -17.07
N THR A 120 -9.23 13.14 -16.87
CA THR A 120 -9.29 14.04 -15.70
C THR A 120 -9.44 13.28 -14.37
N TYR A 121 -9.89 12.03 -14.43
CA TYR A 121 -10.14 11.19 -13.28
C TYR A 121 -9.48 9.82 -13.43
N VAL A 122 -8.76 9.41 -12.40
CA VAL A 122 -8.11 8.11 -12.32
C VAL A 122 -8.66 7.32 -11.13
N GLY A 123 -8.54 5.99 -11.18
CA GLY A 123 -8.97 5.14 -10.08
C GLY A 123 -7.97 5.19 -8.91
N LEU A 124 -8.47 5.45 -7.70
CA LEU A 124 -7.78 5.23 -6.44
C LEU A 124 -8.41 4.05 -5.73
N ARG A 125 -7.66 2.95 -5.59
CA ARG A 125 -8.04 1.85 -4.72
C ARG A 125 -7.85 2.28 -3.28
N TYR A 126 -8.89 2.16 -2.45
CA TYR A 126 -8.82 2.45 -1.01
C TYR A 126 -9.03 1.19 -0.15
N ARG A 127 -9.27 0.04 -0.78
CA ARG A 127 -9.33 -1.26 -0.10
C ARG A 127 -8.96 -2.42 -1.02
N GLY A 128 -8.47 -3.48 -0.41
CA GLY A 128 -8.19 -4.74 -1.07
C GLY A 128 -6.99 -5.47 -0.48
N ASP A 129 -6.81 -6.70 -0.94
CA ASP A 129 -5.65 -7.52 -0.61
C ASP A 129 -4.56 -7.25 -1.65
N ILE A 130 -3.34 -7.07 -1.17
CA ILE A 130 -2.18 -6.70 -1.97
C ILE A 130 -0.98 -7.54 -1.61
N ILE A 131 0.03 -7.54 -2.48
CA ILE A 131 1.37 -8.05 -2.20
C ILE A 131 2.28 -6.83 -2.03
N LYS A 132 2.54 -6.40 -0.79
CA LYS A 132 3.20 -5.11 -0.50
C LYS A 132 4.62 -5.04 -1.07
N SER A 133 5.36 -6.13 -1.05
CA SER A 133 6.72 -6.22 -1.60
C SER A 133 6.78 -6.01 -3.12
N LYS A 134 5.64 -6.14 -3.82
CA LYS A 134 5.51 -5.98 -5.26
C LYS A 134 5.03 -4.61 -5.70
N LEU A 135 4.78 -3.69 -4.76
CA LEU A 135 4.44 -2.30 -5.10
C LEU A 135 5.64 -1.61 -5.79
N PRO A 136 5.41 -0.72 -6.78
CA PRO A 136 6.50 0.00 -7.44
C PRO A 136 7.34 0.82 -6.45
N VAL A 137 6.68 1.37 -5.42
CA VAL A 137 7.31 1.99 -4.26
C VAL A 137 6.77 1.32 -3.01
N VAL A 138 7.61 0.47 -2.40
CA VAL A 138 7.30 -0.20 -1.14
C VAL A 138 7.37 0.82 0.01
N PRO A 139 6.26 1.10 0.71
CA PRO A 139 6.29 2.01 1.85
C PRO A 139 7.06 1.41 3.03
N ALA A 140 7.68 2.28 3.83
CA ALA A 140 8.34 1.89 5.08
C ALA A 140 7.38 1.12 6.03
N GLY A 141 7.92 0.34 6.97
CA GLY A 141 7.13 -0.50 7.88
C GLY A 141 6.15 0.32 8.74
N GLU A 142 6.57 1.52 9.12
CA GLU A 142 5.82 2.49 9.92
C GLU A 142 4.89 3.39 9.10
N ALA A 143 4.81 3.20 7.78
CA ALA A 143 3.90 3.97 6.94
C ALA A 143 2.45 3.75 7.36
N LYS A 144 1.71 4.85 7.50
CA LYS A 144 0.30 4.79 7.89
C LYS A 144 -0.57 4.60 6.66
N TRP A 145 -1.38 3.55 6.66
CA TRP A 145 -2.35 3.30 5.60
C TRP A 145 -3.72 3.79 6.00
N GLY A 146 -4.28 4.67 5.18
CA GLY A 146 -5.72 4.88 5.11
C GLY A 146 -6.39 3.72 4.37
N GLY A 147 -7.73 3.69 4.44
CA GLY A 147 -8.50 2.64 3.77
C GLY A 147 -8.53 1.32 4.52
N CYS A 148 -8.72 0.22 3.79
CA CYS A 148 -8.80 -1.15 4.31
C CYS A 148 -7.94 -2.09 3.45
N PHE A 149 -6.66 -2.20 3.80
CA PHE A 149 -5.68 -3.00 3.06
C PHE A 149 -5.12 -4.14 3.90
N TYR A 150 -4.93 -5.28 3.25
CA TYR A 150 -4.24 -6.44 3.79
C TYR A 150 -3.07 -6.80 2.89
N ASP A 151 -1.93 -7.07 3.50
CA ASP A 151 -0.75 -7.64 2.85
C ASP A 151 -0.84 -9.16 2.89
N VAL A 152 -0.82 -9.80 1.73
CA VAL A 152 -0.91 -11.25 1.58
C VAL A 152 0.40 -11.77 1.03
N GLU A 153 1.26 -12.23 1.93
CA GLU A 153 2.59 -12.74 1.65
C GLU A 153 2.87 -13.99 2.47
N ASP A 154 3.55 -14.97 1.88
CA ASP A 154 3.99 -16.20 2.55
C ASP A 154 2.88 -16.91 3.35
N ASP A 155 1.69 -17.05 2.74
CA ASP A 155 0.48 -17.63 3.35
C ASP A 155 -0.02 -16.90 4.62
N ALA A 156 0.50 -15.71 4.91
CA ALA A 156 0.08 -14.84 5.99
C ALA A 156 -0.71 -13.63 5.46
N VAL A 157 -1.67 -13.17 6.28
CA VAL A 157 -2.47 -11.98 5.99
C VAL A 157 -2.24 -10.96 7.09
N THR A 158 -1.66 -9.82 6.75
CA THR A 158 -1.35 -8.73 7.70
C THR A 158 -2.16 -7.49 7.38
N ALA A 159 -2.93 -6.99 8.33
CA ALA A 159 -3.62 -5.72 8.15
C ALA A 159 -2.60 -4.56 8.07
N LEU A 160 -2.64 -3.81 6.97
CA LEU A 160 -1.80 -2.62 6.77
C LEU A 160 -2.49 -1.36 7.33
N SER A 161 -3.82 -1.34 7.27
CA SER A 161 -4.67 -0.26 7.76
C SER A 161 -5.34 -0.63 9.08
N GLY A 162 -5.45 0.36 9.97
CA GLY A 162 -5.97 0.18 11.32
C GLY A 162 -4.85 -0.18 12.28
N SER A 163 -4.72 0.59 13.37
CA SER A 163 -3.88 0.18 14.48
C SER A 163 -4.37 -1.20 14.93
N ALA A 164 -3.49 -2.19 15.03
CA ALA A 164 -3.78 -3.30 15.92
C ALA A 164 -4.23 -2.67 17.26
N GLY A 165 -5.40 -3.05 17.76
CA GLY A 165 -5.80 -2.67 19.11
C GLY A 165 -4.63 -2.98 20.04
N ALA A 166 -4.43 -2.15 21.08
CA ALA A 166 -3.37 -2.41 22.05
C ALA A 166 -3.42 -3.90 22.42
N ALA A 167 -2.28 -4.59 22.30
CA ALA A 167 -2.19 -5.98 22.70
C ALA A 167 -2.82 -6.07 24.10
N GLY A 168 -3.84 -6.92 24.26
CA GLY A 168 -4.42 -7.16 25.57
C GLY A 168 -3.27 -7.50 26.53
N SER A 169 -3.40 -7.09 27.80
CA SER A 169 -2.40 -7.47 28.80
C SER A 169 -2.15 -8.97 28.70
N ALA A 170 -0.88 -9.37 28.63
CA ALA A 170 -0.53 -10.79 28.57
C ALA A 170 -1.25 -11.51 29.71
N GLY A 171 -2.15 -12.44 29.36
CA GLY A 171 -2.87 -13.23 30.35
C GLY A 171 -1.90 -14.06 31.18
N VAL A 172 -2.26 -14.36 32.42
CA VAL A 172 -1.50 -15.32 33.23
C VAL A 172 -1.72 -16.71 32.62
N GLY A 173 -0.65 -17.31 32.11
CA GLY A 173 -0.67 -18.70 31.64
C GLY A 173 -0.81 -19.68 32.80
N VAL A 174 -1.23 -20.91 32.52
CA VAL A 174 -1.30 -21.97 33.53
C VAL A 174 0.05 -22.68 33.64
N LYS A 175 0.67 -22.64 34.81
CA LYS A 175 1.92 -23.32 35.13
C LYS A 175 1.68 -24.77 35.59
N SER A 176 0.64 -25.00 36.40
CA SER A 176 0.24 -26.34 36.83
C SER A 176 -1.22 -26.39 37.27
N ILE A 177 -1.80 -27.60 37.28
CA ILE A 177 -3.17 -27.87 37.76
C ILE A 177 -3.11 -29.06 38.72
N THR A 178 -3.79 -28.94 39.85
CA THR A 178 -4.02 -30.01 40.82
C THR A 178 -5.51 -30.22 40.97
N LEU A 179 -5.99 -31.45 40.84
CA LEU A 179 -7.41 -31.80 40.97
C LEU A 179 -7.69 -32.48 42.31
N THR A 180 -8.79 -32.10 42.95
CA THR A 180 -9.28 -32.71 44.18
C THR A 180 -10.35 -33.75 43.85
N LYS A 181 -10.23 -34.94 44.44
CA LYS A 181 -11.19 -36.03 44.28
C LYS A 181 -11.88 -36.36 45.61
N ASN A 182 -13.13 -36.80 45.55
CA ASN A 182 -13.80 -37.40 46.71
C ASN A 182 -13.43 -38.89 46.85
N SER A 183 -13.99 -39.52 47.89
CA SER A 183 -13.79 -40.95 48.20
C SER A 183 -14.33 -41.91 47.13
N SER A 184 -15.25 -41.46 46.26
CA SER A 184 -15.72 -42.24 45.11
C SER A 184 -14.90 -42.00 43.84
N GLY A 185 -13.84 -41.18 43.91
CA GLY A 185 -12.95 -40.87 42.79
C GLY A 185 -13.45 -39.77 41.85
N ALA A 186 -14.60 -39.15 42.12
CA ALA A 186 -15.12 -38.03 41.34
C ALA A 186 -14.34 -36.75 41.66
N ILE A 187 -14.09 -35.92 40.63
CA ILE A 187 -13.45 -34.61 40.82
C ILE A 187 -14.46 -33.69 41.51
N THR A 188 -14.07 -33.09 42.64
CA THR A 188 -14.91 -32.15 43.41
C THR A 188 -14.35 -30.74 43.42
N GLY A 189 -13.20 -30.51 42.81
CA GLY A 189 -12.57 -29.20 42.70
C GLY A 189 -11.11 -29.32 42.28
N GLY A 190 -10.35 -28.26 42.51
CA GLY A 190 -8.91 -28.25 42.31
C GLY A 190 -8.28 -26.88 42.53
N THR A 191 -7.00 -26.77 42.21
CA THR A 191 -6.27 -25.51 42.12
C THR A 191 -5.48 -25.45 40.82
N TRP A 192 -5.30 -24.25 40.28
CA TRP A 192 -4.31 -24.01 39.24
C TRP A 192 -3.34 -22.92 39.68
N VAL A 193 -2.06 -23.10 39.33
CA VAL A 193 -1.01 -22.13 39.60
C VAL A 193 -0.68 -21.40 38.30
N GLY A 194 -0.69 -20.08 38.34
CA GLY A 194 -0.33 -19.25 37.19
C GLY A 194 1.17 -19.20 36.94
N THR A 195 1.57 -18.72 35.76
CA THR A 195 2.97 -18.36 35.48
C THR A 195 3.47 -17.23 36.39
N ASP A 196 2.57 -16.49 37.02
CA ASP A 196 2.83 -15.52 38.09
C ASP A 196 3.04 -16.16 39.48
N ASN A 197 3.02 -17.48 39.57
CA ASN A 197 3.10 -18.30 40.79
C ASN A 197 1.96 -18.08 41.80
N LYS A 198 0.84 -17.50 41.41
CA LYS A 198 -0.36 -17.41 42.26
C LYS A 198 -1.22 -18.65 42.10
N SER A 199 -1.78 -19.13 43.21
CA SER A 199 -2.71 -20.25 43.24
C SER A 199 -4.15 -19.76 43.19
N ASN A 200 -4.96 -20.39 42.35
CA ASN A 200 -6.36 -20.07 42.12
C ASN A 200 -7.22 -21.33 42.26
N THR A 201 -8.45 -21.18 42.73
CA THR A 201 -9.36 -22.33 42.98
C THR A 201 -10.14 -22.70 41.73
N ILE A 202 -10.29 -24.00 41.49
CA ILE A 202 -11.21 -24.57 40.51
C ILE A 202 -12.41 -25.11 41.29
N THR A 203 -13.58 -24.55 41.06
CA THR A 203 -14.84 -24.99 41.67
C THR A 203 -15.66 -25.75 40.65
N ILE A 204 -16.23 -26.89 41.05
CA ILE A 204 -17.13 -27.68 40.22
C ILE A 204 -18.54 -27.46 40.77
N ALA A 205 -19.44 -27.01 39.89
CA ALA A 205 -20.85 -26.79 40.18
C ALA A 205 -21.66 -28.09 40.12
#